data_AF-A0A9D0Y209-F1
#
_entry.id   AF-A0A9D0Y209-F1
#
_cell.length_a   1.000
_cell.length_b   1.000
_cell.length_c   1.000
_cell.angle_alpha   90.00
_cell.angle_beta   90.00
_cell.angle_gamma   90.00
#
_symmetry.space_group_name_H-M   'P 1'
#
loop_
_entity.id
_entity.type
_entity.pdbx_description
1 polymer ?
#
loop_
_entity_poly.entity_id
_entity_poly.type
_entity_poly.pdbx_seq_one_letter_code
_entity_poly.pdbx_strand_id
1 'polypeptide(L)'
;KTKLEDLSDLKDISMEVVEDSITPTGFKIVFENSSNKNIVFEDNFIIETRVEEEWYELPMLTNDYDFNDAACKMPYNQSKEISANWERLYGVLETGEYRILKEVMDLDDFNTYNKEYLVAEFKID
;
A
#
# COMPACT_ATOMS: atom_id res chain seq x y z
N LYS A 1 5.76 16.86 -3.59
CA LYS A 1 4.61 16.41 -4.38
C LYS A 1 4.98 15.16 -5.12
N THR A 2 4.31 14.07 -4.80
CA THR A 2 4.56 12.80 -5.46
C THR A 2 3.97 12.81 -6.87
N LYS A 3 4.71 12.24 -7.83
CA LYS A 3 4.25 12.04 -9.22
C LYS A 3 3.62 10.66 -9.43
N LEU A 4 3.41 9.90 -8.36
CA LEU A 4 2.63 8.67 -8.40
C LEU A 4 1.18 9.09 -8.59
N GLU A 5 0.83 9.26 -9.87
CA GLU A 5 -0.55 9.31 -10.31
C GLU A 5 -1.19 7.95 -9.98
N ASP A 6 -2.49 7.96 -9.72
CA ASP A 6 -3.28 6.75 -9.52
C ASP A 6 -3.20 5.94 -10.83
N LEU A 7 -2.25 5.00 -10.87
CA LEU A 7 -1.95 4.17 -12.03
C LEU A 7 -2.58 2.80 -11.86
N SER A 8 -3.84 2.77 -11.43
CA SER A 8 -4.65 1.55 -11.38
C SER A 8 -5.07 1.12 -12.80
N ASP A 9 -4.09 0.82 -13.66
CA ASP A 9 -4.29 -0.08 -14.81
C ASP A 9 -4.69 -1.50 -14.33
N LEU A 10 -4.62 -1.73 -13.02
CA LEU A 10 -5.14 -2.89 -12.29
C LEU A 10 -6.65 -2.82 -12.08
N LYS A 11 -7.37 -2.80 -13.19
CA LYS A 11 -8.81 -2.97 -13.17
C LYS A 11 -9.18 -4.25 -12.42
N ASP A 12 -10.18 -4.15 -11.55
CA ASP A 12 -10.73 -5.25 -10.75
C ASP A 12 -9.80 -5.78 -9.64
N ILE A 13 -8.78 -5.00 -9.25
CA ILE A 13 -7.97 -5.23 -8.04
C ILE A 13 -8.09 -4.00 -7.14
N SER A 14 -8.38 -4.20 -5.86
CA SER A 14 -8.52 -3.12 -4.89
C SER A 14 -7.78 -3.38 -3.57
N MET A 15 -7.59 -2.30 -2.83
CA MET A 15 -7.00 -2.28 -1.50
C MET A 15 -7.81 -1.33 -0.63
N GLU A 16 -8.32 -1.82 0.50
CA GLU A 16 -9.18 -1.04 1.41
C GLU A 16 -8.68 -1.15 2.85
N VAL A 17 -8.78 -0.05 3.60
CA VAL A 17 -8.44 -0.04 5.03
C VAL A 17 -9.59 -0.60 5.85
N VAL A 18 -9.25 -1.44 6.83
CA VAL A 18 -10.22 -1.87 7.83
C VAL A 18 -10.34 -0.76 8.89
N GLU A 19 -11.35 0.10 8.76
CA GLU A 19 -11.53 1.34 9.54
C GLU A 19 -11.39 1.17 11.06
N ASP A 20 -11.95 0.09 11.63
CA ASP A 20 -11.91 -0.16 13.08
C ASP A 20 -10.54 -0.63 13.60
N SER A 21 -9.58 -0.87 12.70
CA SER A 21 -8.22 -1.29 13.02
C SER A 21 -7.20 -0.14 12.97
N ILE A 22 -7.63 1.08 12.64
CA ILE A 22 -6.74 2.23 12.49
C ILE A 22 -6.11 2.62 13.83
N THR A 23 -4.78 2.64 13.85
CA THR A 23 -3.98 3.15 14.95
C THR A 23 -2.90 4.11 14.42
N PRO A 24 -2.30 4.95 15.29
CA PRO A 24 -1.19 5.82 14.89
C PRO A 24 0.05 5.11 14.32
N THR A 25 0.18 3.79 14.50
CA THR A 25 1.37 3.00 14.11
C THR A 25 1.08 1.90 13.10
N GLY A 26 -0.19 1.69 12.73
CA GLY A 26 -0.56 0.62 11.81
C GLY A 26 -2.06 0.39 11.72
N PHE A 27 -2.44 -0.46 10.77
CA PHE A 27 -3.80 -0.99 10.62
C PHE A 27 -3.82 -2.29 9.82
N LYS A 28 -5.02 -2.83 9.61
CA LYS A 28 -5.27 -3.91 8.68
C LYS A 28 -5.79 -3.39 7.34
N ILE A 29 -5.42 -4.11 6.29
CA ILE A 29 -5.80 -3.84 4.91
C ILE A 29 -6.43 -5.10 4.34
N VAL A 30 -7.52 -4.94 3.61
CA VAL A 30 -8.08 -5.99 2.76
C VAL A 30 -7.66 -5.74 1.32
N PHE A 31 -6.99 -6.72 0.74
CA PHE A 31 -6.76 -6.80 -0.70
C PHE A 31 -7.86 -7.66 -1.32
N GLU A 32 -8.40 -7.21 -2.45
CA GLU A 32 -9.33 -7.99 -3.27
C GLU A 32 -8.82 -8.03 -4.70
N ASN A 33 -8.61 -9.24 -5.22
CA ASN A 33 -8.28 -9.48 -6.62
C ASN A 33 -9.47 -10.16 -7.29
N SER A 34 -10.35 -9.39 -7.90
CA SER A 34 -11.49 -9.85 -8.69
C SER A 34 -11.16 -9.86 -10.19
N SER A 35 -9.89 -9.66 -10.55
CA SER A 35 -9.37 -9.75 -11.92
C SER A 35 -9.07 -11.20 -12.32
N ASN A 36 -8.58 -11.39 -13.53
CA ASN A 36 -8.05 -12.66 -14.04
C ASN A 36 -6.51 -12.76 -13.96
N LYS A 37 -5.84 -11.84 -13.27
CA LYS A 37 -4.39 -11.76 -13.12
C LYS A 37 -3.91 -12.41 -11.83
N ASN A 38 -2.70 -12.97 -11.84
CA ASN A 38 -2.02 -13.36 -10.61
C ASN A 38 -1.04 -12.24 -10.22
N ILE A 39 -1.26 -11.61 -9.06
CA ILE A 39 -0.36 -10.56 -8.62
C ILE A 39 0.51 -10.99 -7.45
N VAL A 40 1.65 -10.33 -7.31
CA VAL A 40 2.50 -10.39 -6.12
C VAL A 40 2.75 -9.02 -5.55
N PHE A 41 2.91 -8.97 -4.23
CA PHE A 41 3.35 -7.79 -3.51
C PHE A 41 4.24 -8.22 -2.34
N GLU A 42 5.20 -7.39 -1.98
CA GLU A 42 6.11 -7.64 -0.84
C GLU A 42 5.57 -6.98 0.42
N ASP A 43 6.31 -6.97 1.52
CA ASP A 43 5.90 -6.31 2.76
C ASP A 43 6.11 -4.78 2.74
N ASN A 44 6.88 -4.26 1.79
CA ASN A 44 7.16 -2.83 1.63
C ASN A 44 5.92 -1.99 1.29
N PHE A 45 5.90 -0.73 1.71
CA PHE A 45 4.85 0.23 1.39
C PHE A 45 5.38 1.64 1.54
N ILE A 46 4.66 2.60 0.96
CA ILE A 46 4.93 4.04 1.10
C ILE A 46 3.75 4.67 1.83
N ILE A 47 4.03 5.58 2.77
CA ILE A 47 3.00 6.43 3.38
C ILE A 47 3.15 7.85 2.86
N GLU A 48 2.04 8.44 2.46
CA GLU A 48 1.97 9.85 2.09
C GLU A 48 0.97 10.60 2.96
N THR A 49 1.19 11.89 3.12
CA THR A 49 0.30 12.81 3.82
C THR A 49 -0.24 13.87 2.87
N ARG A 50 -1.43 14.38 3.18
CA ARG A 50 -2.06 15.44 2.40
C ARG A 50 -1.72 16.83 2.94
N VAL A 51 -1.18 17.69 2.07
CA VAL A 51 -0.90 19.09 2.36
C VAL A 51 -1.45 19.93 1.21
N GLU A 52 -2.34 20.88 1.51
CA GLU A 52 -2.94 21.79 0.51
C GLU A 52 -3.50 21.02 -0.72
N GLU A 53 -4.29 19.97 -0.47
CA GLU A 53 -4.90 19.08 -1.47
C GLU A 53 -3.92 18.16 -2.23
N GLU A 54 -2.62 18.28 -2.03
CA GLU A 54 -1.60 17.47 -2.69
C GLU A 54 -1.01 16.40 -1.76
N TRP A 55 -0.56 15.29 -2.35
CA TRP A 55 0.08 14.19 -1.63
C TRP A 55 1.62 14.31 -1.60
N TYR A 56 2.18 14.06 -0.42
CA TYR A 56 3.61 14.12 -0.14
C TYR A 56 4.05 12.87 0.60
N GLU A 57 5.03 12.15 0.05
CA GLU A 57 5.71 11.05 0.74
C GLU A 57 6.29 11.50 2.08
N LEU A 58 5.99 10.72 3.13
CA LEU A 58 6.60 10.92 4.44
C LEU A 58 8.06 10.42 4.41
N PRO A 59 9.00 11.15 5.03
CA PRO A 59 10.36 10.68 5.15
C PRO A 59 10.42 9.47 6.09
N MET A 60 11.05 8.38 5.64
CA MET A 60 11.33 7.23 6.51
C MET A 60 12.39 7.60 7.56
N LEU A 61 12.17 7.18 8.81
CA LEU A 61 13.11 7.33 9.93
C LEU A 61 14.33 6.41 9.78
N THR A 62 14.16 5.28 9.11
CA THR A 62 15.20 4.29 8.83
C THR A 62 14.90 3.55 7.54
N ASN A 63 15.96 3.13 6.85
CA ASN A 63 15.90 2.20 5.72
C ASN A 63 16.29 0.76 6.12
N ASP A 64 16.60 0.52 7.40
CA ASP A 64 17.10 -0.74 7.95
C ASP A 64 15.97 -1.70 8.35
N TYR A 65 14.86 -1.68 7.61
CA TYR A 65 13.80 -2.66 7.80
C TYR A 65 14.04 -3.80 6.83
N ASP A 66 14.45 -4.92 7.41
CA ASP A 66 14.52 -6.22 6.73
C ASP A 66 13.08 -6.65 6.45
N PHE A 67 12.50 -6.08 5.38
CA PHE A 67 11.23 -6.57 4.86
C PHE A 67 11.41 -8.06 4.59
N ASN A 68 10.43 -8.86 4.98
CA ASN A 68 10.49 -10.26 4.63
C ASN A 68 10.50 -10.34 3.10
N ASP A 69 11.62 -10.77 2.50
CA ASP A 69 11.76 -10.94 1.04
C ASP A 69 10.74 -11.94 0.45
N ALA A 70 9.91 -12.56 1.30
CA ALA A 70 8.82 -13.41 0.90
C ALA A 70 7.67 -12.60 0.29
N ALA A 71 7.71 -12.43 -1.03
CA ALA A 71 6.58 -11.90 -1.79
C ALA A 71 5.29 -12.70 -1.52
N CYS A 72 4.22 -11.98 -1.21
CA CYS A 72 2.88 -12.51 -1.05
C CYS A 72 2.21 -12.68 -2.43
N LYS A 73 1.86 -13.92 -2.79
CA LYS A 73 1.05 -14.21 -3.97
C LYS A 73 -0.43 -14.02 -3.69
N MET A 74 -1.11 -13.31 -4.59
CA MET A 74 -2.56 -13.15 -4.59
C MET A 74 -3.11 -13.65 -5.94
N PRO A 75 -3.58 -14.91 -6.01
CA PRO A 75 -4.21 -15.46 -7.20
C PRO A 75 -5.48 -14.68 -7.59
N TYR A 76 -5.94 -14.89 -8.82
CA TYR A 76 -7.21 -14.35 -9.30
C TYR A 76 -8.41 -14.80 -8.44
N ASN A 77 -9.43 -13.95 -8.33
CA ASN A 77 -10.64 -14.17 -7.53
C ASN A 77 -10.36 -14.58 -6.07
N GLN A 78 -9.38 -13.93 -5.44
CA GLN A 78 -9.03 -14.14 -4.03
C GLN A 78 -9.00 -12.80 -3.29
N SER A 79 -9.21 -12.87 -1.98
CA SER A 79 -9.01 -11.75 -1.07
C SER A 79 -8.06 -12.14 0.07
N LYS A 80 -7.38 -11.13 0.62
CA LYS A 80 -6.45 -11.34 1.73
C LYS A 80 -6.45 -10.13 2.66
N GLU A 81 -6.58 -10.38 3.95
CA GLU A 81 -6.30 -9.39 4.98
C GLU A 81 -4.81 -9.45 5.36
N ILE A 82 -4.15 -8.29 5.43
CA ILE A 82 -2.79 -8.14 5.94
C ILE A 82 -2.73 -7.04 6.99
N SER A 83 -1.70 -7.07 7.84
CA SER A 83 -1.39 -5.97 8.75
C SER A 83 -0.27 -5.10 8.17
N ALA A 84 -0.48 -3.79 8.12
CA ALA A 84 0.54 -2.79 7.84
C ALA A 84 0.96 -2.14 9.16
N ASN A 85 2.20 -2.39 9.59
CA ASN A 85 2.79 -1.74 10.76
C ASN A 85 3.99 -0.93 10.29
N TRP A 86 3.94 0.37 10.56
CA TRP A 86 4.94 1.33 10.13
C TRP A 86 5.70 1.97 11.27
N GLU A 87 5.48 1.55 12.52
CA GLU A 87 6.06 2.16 13.73
C GLU A 87 7.56 2.37 13.62
N ARG A 88 8.29 1.38 13.09
CA ARG A 88 9.75 1.47 12.92
C ARG A 88 10.17 2.37 11.77
N LEU A 89 9.35 2.45 10.72
CA LEU A 89 9.66 3.13 9.47
C LEU A 89 9.30 4.62 9.54
N TYR A 90 8.17 4.96 10.15
CA TYR A 90 7.59 6.29 10.16
C TYR A 90 7.28 6.81 11.57
N GLY A 91 7.42 5.96 12.60
CA GLY A 91 7.09 6.33 13.98
C GLY A 91 5.58 6.28 14.24
N VAL A 92 5.17 7.09 15.22
CA VAL A 92 3.77 7.36 15.53
C VAL A 92 3.32 8.51 14.63
N LEU A 93 2.32 8.28 13.80
CA LEU A 93 1.70 9.33 12.97
C LEU A 93 0.74 10.16 13.82
N GLU A 94 0.77 11.48 13.63
CA GLU A 94 -0.15 12.41 14.28
C GLU A 94 -1.53 12.39 13.60
N THR A 95 -2.51 13.08 14.21
CA THR A 95 -3.83 13.32 13.60
C THR A 95 -3.66 13.95 12.20
N GLY A 96 -4.31 13.38 11.19
CA GLY A 96 -4.17 13.84 9.80
C GLY A 96 -4.79 12.92 8.75
N GLU A 97 -4.72 13.37 7.49
CA GLU A 97 -5.10 12.60 6.30
C GLU A 97 -3.87 11.98 5.64
N TYR A 98 -3.96 10.68 5.35
CA TYR A 98 -2.86 9.88 4.85
C TYR A 98 -3.34 8.94 3.75
N ARG A 99 -2.40 8.40 2.98
CA ARG A 99 -2.63 7.24 2.12
C ARG A 99 -1.44 6.30 2.16
N ILE A 100 -1.73 5.01 2.04
CA ILE A 100 -0.71 3.97 1.90
C ILE A 100 -0.70 3.50 0.44
N LEU A 101 0.51 3.34 -0.11
CA LEU A 101 0.73 2.81 -1.44
C LEU A 101 1.44 1.48 -1.34
N LYS A 102 0.92 0.49 -2.06
CA LYS A 102 1.49 -0.85 -2.16
C LYS A 102 1.93 -1.11 -3.59
N GLU A 103 3.22 -1.33 -3.79
CA GLU A 103 3.74 -1.79 -5.08
C GLU A 103 3.26 -3.21 -5.33
N VAL A 104 2.72 -3.45 -6.51
CA VAL A 104 2.25 -4.77 -6.93
C VAL A 104 2.79 -5.07 -8.33
N MET A 105 2.95 -6.37 -8.63
CA MET A 105 3.46 -6.85 -9.89
C MET A 105 2.55 -7.95 -10.43
N ASP A 106 2.17 -7.83 -11.69
CA ASP A 106 1.49 -8.89 -12.44
C ASP A 106 2.49 -9.98 -12.82
N LEU A 107 2.28 -11.22 -12.34
CA LEU A 107 3.15 -12.35 -12.64
C LEU A 107 3.02 -12.83 -14.09
N ASP A 108 1.92 -12.50 -14.75
CA ASP A 108 1.64 -12.93 -16.12
C ASP A 108 2.14 -11.90 -17.16
N ASP A 109 2.58 -10.71 -16.72
CA ASP A 109 3.21 -9.66 -17.55
C ASP A 109 4.65 -9.36 -17.10
N PHE A 110 5.60 -10.11 -17.65
CA PHE A 110 7.04 -9.94 -17.36
C PHE A 110 7.68 -8.68 -17.97
N ASN A 111 6.91 -7.81 -18.63
CA ASN A 111 7.46 -6.68 -19.39
C ASN A 111 7.26 -5.32 -18.69
N THR A 112 6.82 -5.30 -17.43
CA THR A 112 6.44 -4.07 -16.73
C THR A 112 7.66 -3.32 -16.19
N TYR A 113 8.28 -2.48 -17.03
CA TYR A 113 9.17 -1.41 -16.57
C TYR A 113 8.44 -0.35 -15.71
N ASN A 114 7.11 -0.36 -15.73
CA ASN A 114 6.28 0.51 -14.92
C ASN A 114 5.90 -0.20 -13.62
N LYS A 115 6.10 0.49 -12.50
CA LYS A 115 5.62 0.06 -11.19
C LYS A 115 4.13 0.39 -11.08
N GLU A 116 3.33 -0.58 -10.70
CA GLU A 116 1.91 -0.40 -10.41
C GLU A 116 1.71 -0.30 -8.89
N TYR A 117 0.80 0.58 -8.48
CA TYR A 117 0.51 0.82 -7.07
C TYR A 117 -0.98 0.70 -6.78
N LEU A 118 -1.32 -0.07 -5.76
CA LEU A 118 -2.62 0.03 -5.11
C LEU A 118 -2.55 1.10 -4.02
N VAL A 119 -3.63 1.87 -3.86
CA VAL A 119 -3.70 3.01 -2.95
C VAL A 119 -4.91 2.85 -2.05
N ALA A 120 -4.74 3.11 -0.75
CA ALA A 120 -5.85 3.24 0.19
C ALA A 120 -5.63 4.49 1.06
N GLU A 121 -6.65 5.34 1.10
CA GLU A 121 -6.65 6.55 1.93
C GLU A 121 -7.18 6.22 3.33
N PHE A 122 -6.67 6.91 4.34
CA PHE A 122 -7.10 6.76 5.73
C PHE A 122 -6.90 8.04 6.52
N LYS A 123 -7.57 8.12 7.68
CA LYS A 123 -7.48 9.25 8.58
C LYS A 123 -7.14 8.78 10.00
N ILE A 124 -6.29 9.54 10.68
CA ILE A 124 -6.04 9.40 12.12
C ILE A 124 -6.71 10.60 12.80
N ASP A 125 -7.57 10.34 13.77
CA ASP A 125 -8.32 11.34 14.56
C ASP A 125 -7.68 11.57 15.95
#